data_AF-A0A538JXY5-F1
#
_entry.id   AF-A0A538JXY5-F1
#
_cell.length_a   1.000
_cell.length_b   1.000
_cell.length_c   1.000
_cell.angle_alpha   90.00
_cell.angle_beta   90.00
_cell.angle_gamma   90.00
#
_symmetry.space_group_name_H-M   'P 1'
#
loop_
_entity.id
_entity.type
_entity.pdbx_description
1 polymer ?
#
loop_
_entity_poly.entity_id
_entity_poly.type
_entity_poly.pdbx_seq_one_letter_code
_entity_poly.pdbx_strand_id
1 'polypeptide(L)'
;MRQVRKTAAVSCLLLLTVAAPSAGAAGGERAARLARYGLSVRLPHGWHARIYRRAGGLPILQGGNFALPGRDDDDGTRAMRRMSTRSVLIVLLESDNPRAFHYKQLSKAPRVSDRDFLPSFEGVPPSHAFARVTFDWHGRYFQLWLQFAVRPAPARLLHEANGVLATLTVAAAQPIALPFPLLVRSDGLRVYGPSRRPSCPHALPLPQHALRTVERAVTLAMRPFEARLKLNGRDPRVRVGVATRSGYSPTVGGCGESVWRRSIVATVRLPHVHGASLSQHTFAVARIRQGWVLWAWIH
;
A
#
# COMPACT_ATOMS: atom_id res chain seq x y z
N MET A 1 15.89 -68.21 -76.42
CA MET A 1 14.99 -68.94 -75.50
C MET A 1 14.51 -67.97 -74.41
N ARG A 2 13.18 -67.85 -74.23
CA ARG A 2 12.42 -67.47 -73.00
C ARG A 2 12.78 -66.17 -72.26
N GLN A 3 11.87 -65.37 -71.70
CA GLN A 3 10.43 -65.14 -71.80
C GLN A 3 10.17 -63.93 -70.89
N VAL A 4 9.22 -63.07 -71.27
CA VAL A 4 8.71 -61.91 -70.51
C VAL A 4 8.02 -62.31 -69.20
N ARG A 5 8.05 -61.44 -68.17
CA ARG A 5 7.03 -61.21 -67.09
C ARG A 5 7.49 -59.98 -66.26
N LYS A 6 6.93 -58.77 -66.32
CA LYS A 6 5.62 -58.23 -65.85
C LYS A 6 5.24 -58.57 -64.40
N THR A 7 5.33 -57.58 -63.51
CA THR A 7 4.47 -57.29 -62.32
C THR A 7 4.88 -55.90 -61.79
N ALA A 8 4.18 -54.81 -62.13
CA ALA A 8 2.96 -54.28 -61.50
C ALA A 8 3.22 -53.55 -60.17
N ALA A 9 3.27 -52.21 -60.27
CA ALA A 9 3.35 -51.26 -59.17
C ALA A 9 1.97 -51.00 -58.57
N VAL A 10 1.89 -50.96 -57.24
CA VAL A 10 0.71 -50.49 -56.48
C VAL A 10 1.08 -49.13 -55.89
N SER A 11 0.60 -48.05 -56.51
CA SER A 11 0.72 -46.69 -55.99
C SER A 11 -0.55 -46.34 -55.21
N CYS A 12 -0.39 -46.15 -53.90
CA CYS A 12 -1.45 -45.74 -52.99
C CYS A 12 -1.70 -44.23 -53.14
N LEU A 13 -2.87 -43.85 -53.65
CA LEU A 13 -3.32 -42.48 -53.81
C LEU A 13 -3.74 -41.93 -52.43
N LEU A 14 -3.00 -40.96 -51.88
CA LEU A 14 -3.41 -40.20 -50.70
C LEU A 14 -3.84 -38.80 -51.15
N LEU A 15 -5.16 -38.58 -51.17
CA LEU A 15 -5.81 -37.29 -51.36
C LEU A 15 -5.58 -36.45 -50.09
N LEU A 16 -4.64 -35.51 -50.14
CA LEU A 16 -4.50 -34.44 -49.15
C LEU A 16 -5.40 -33.28 -49.58
N THR A 17 -6.54 -33.15 -48.91
CA THR A 17 -7.43 -32.00 -48.98
C THR A 17 -6.73 -30.77 -48.39
N VAL A 18 -6.52 -29.75 -49.23
CA VAL A 18 -6.06 -28.43 -48.80
C VAL A 18 -7.25 -27.73 -48.13
N ALA A 19 -7.27 -27.73 -46.79
CA ALA A 19 -8.17 -26.88 -46.03
C ALA A 19 -7.57 -25.47 -45.98
N ALA A 20 -8.18 -24.52 -46.70
CA ALA A 20 -7.90 -23.10 -46.55
C ALA A 20 -8.26 -22.66 -45.11
N PRO A 21 -7.42 -21.86 -44.42
CA PRO A 21 -7.81 -21.30 -43.15
C PRO A 21 -8.83 -20.18 -43.39
N SER A 22 -10.08 -20.48 -43.05
CA SER A 22 -11.20 -19.56 -42.99
C SER A 22 -10.88 -18.37 -42.09
N ALA A 23 -11.05 -17.17 -42.65
CA ALA A 23 -11.15 -15.93 -41.89
C ALA A 23 -12.29 -16.02 -40.87
N GLY A 24 -12.05 -15.51 -39.67
CA GLY A 24 -13.12 -15.26 -38.68
C GLY A 24 -12.89 -15.92 -37.32
N ALA A 25 -11.90 -15.44 -36.57
CA ALA A 25 -11.97 -15.48 -35.12
C ALA A 25 -11.74 -14.05 -34.62
N ALA A 26 -12.83 -13.37 -34.30
CA ALA A 26 -12.81 -12.15 -33.50
C ALA A 26 -12.27 -12.50 -32.10
N GLY A 27 -10.95 -12.59 -31.99
CA GLY A 27 -10.25 -12.67 -30.73
C GLY A 27 -10.37 -11.32 -30.04
N GLY A 28 -11.38 -11.18 -29.17
CA GLY A 28 -11.39 -10.11 -28.19
C GLY A 28 -10.12 -10.25 -27.34
N GLU A 29 -9.09 -9.48 -27.68
CA GLU A 29 -7.81 -9.49 -26.99
C GLU A 29 -8.06 -9.19 -25.51
N ARG A 30 -7.84 -10.20 -24.66
CA ARG A 30 -8.14 -10.11 -23.24
C ARG A 30 -7.24 -9.04 -22.63
N ALA A 31 -7.80 -7.88 -22.28
CA ALA A 31 -7.09 -6.77 -21.64
C ALA A 31 -6.13 -7.27 -20.56
N ALA A 32 -4.85 -6.92 -20.68
CA ALA A 32 -3.80 -7.37 -19.78
C ALA A 32 -4.07 -6.84 -18.37
N ARG A 33 -3.96 -7.70 -17.35
CA ARG A 33 -4.12 -7.30 -15.95
C ARG A 33 -2.77 -7.02 -15.32
N LEU A 34 -2.60 -5.83 -14.76
CA LEU A 34 -1.44 -5.47 -13.95
C LEU A 34 -1.87 -5.43 -12.47
N ALA A 35 -1.21 -6.21 -11.62
CA ALA A 35 -1.52 -6.27 -10.19
C ALA A 35 -0.25 -6.30 -9.34
N ARG A 36 -0.14 -5.39 -8.36
CA ARG A 36 0.97 -5.33 -7.40
C ARG A 36 0.60 -4.48 -6.18
N TYR A 37 1.15 -4.81 -5.01
CA TYR A 37 0.97 -4.05 -3.75
C TYR A 37 -0.50 -3.74 -3.39
N GLY A 38 -1.39 -4.69 -3.64
CA GLY A 38 -2.83 -4.52 -3.40
C GLY A 38 -3.52 -3.54 -4.35
N LEU A 39 -2.88 -3.14 -5.45
CA LEU A 39 -3.50 -2.41 -6.55
C LEU A 39 -3.61 -3.34 -7.75
N SER A 40 -4.70 -3.25 -8.51
CA SER A 40 -4.88 -4.00 -9.75
C SER A 40 -5.70 -3.18 -10.74
N VAL A 41 -5.31 -3.21 -12.01
CA VAL A 41 -5.98 -2.52 -13.12
C VAL A 41 -5.94 -3.41 -14.37
N ARG A 42 -6.93 -3.29 -15.25
CA ARG A 42 -6.90 -3.90 -16.59
C ARG A 42 -6.51 -2.84 -17.61
N LEU A 43 -5.62 -3.22 -18.51
CA LEU A 43 -5.06 -2.34 -19.54
C LEU A 43 -5.67 -2.73 -20.89
N PRO A 44 -6.45 -1.84 -21.51
CA PRO A 44 -6.84 -2.00 -22.90
C PRO A 44 -5.63 -2.03 -23.83
N HIS A 45 -5.82 -2.49 -25.06
CA HIS A 45 -4.79 -2.42 -26.09
C HIS A 45 -4.26 -0.98 -26.24
N GLY A 46 -2.94 -0.83 -26.36
CA GLY A 46 -2.26 0.48 -26.46
C GLY A 46 -2.05 1.20 -25.12
N TRP A 47 -2.50 0.64 -24.00
CA TRP A 47 -2.20 1.20 -22.68
C TRP A 47 -0.94 0.59 -22.07
N HIS A 48 -0.12 1.46 -21.50
CA HIS A 48 1.06 1.10 -20.75
C HIS A 48 0.89 1.54 -19.31
N ALA A 49 1.25 0.67 -18.35
CA ALA A 49 1.24 1.04 -16.95
C ALA A 49 2.33 0.34 -16.16
N ARG A 50 2.63 0.90 -14.99
CA ARG A 50 3.51 0.31 -13.99
C ARG A 50 2.97 0.56 -12.60
N ILE A 51 3.19 -0.40 -11.71
CA ILE A 51 2.93 -0.28 -10.29
C ILE A 51 4.25 -0.55 -9.56
N TYR A 52 4.74 0.42 -8.80
CA TYR A 52 6.05 0.35 -8.15
C TYR A 52 6.02 0.98 -6.76
N ARG A 53 7.11 0.81 -6.01
CA ARG A 53 7.38 1.46 -4.73
C ARG A 53 8.82 1.94 -4.70
N ARG A 54 9.05 3.14 -4.18
CA ARG A 54 10.39 3.55 -3.74
C ARG A 54 10.75 2.84 -2.43
N ALA A 55 12.03 2.76 -2.10
CA ALA A 55 12.48 2.22 -0.82
C ALA A 55 11.80 2.96 0.35
N GLY A 56 11.11 2.23 1.23
CA GLY A 56 10.36 2.80 2.36
C GLY A 56 9.06 3.56 2.00
N GLY A 57 8.77 3.74 0.71
CA GLY A 57 7.63 4.48 0.19
C GLY A 57 6.36 3.64 -0.01
N LEU A 58 5.29 4.34 -0.39
CA LEU A 58 3.98 3.75 -0.68
C LEU A 58 3.86 3.39 -2.18
N PRO A 59 2.94 2.48 -2.53
CA PRO A 59 2.61 2.16 -3.91
C PRO A 59 2.24 3.38 -4.75
N ILE A 60 2.79 3.40 -5.97
CA ILE A 60 2.47 4.36 -7.02
C ILE A 60 2.05 3.57 -8.25
N LEU A 61 0.95 3.98 -8.88
CA LEU A 61 0.55 3.52 -10.21
C LEU A 61 0.70 4.68 -11.19
N GLN A 62 1.41 4.43 -12.29
CA GLN A 62 1.45 5.32 -13.44
C GLN A 62 0.95 4.57 -14.66
N GLY A 63 0.09 5.19 -15.47
CA GLY A 63 -0.49 4.59 -16.66
C GLY A 63 -0.81 5.61 -17.74
N GLY A 64 -0.84 5.20 -18.99
CA GLY A 64 -1.25 6.06 -20.10
C GLY A 64 -1.48 5.29 -21.39
N ASN A 65 -2.17 5.91 -22.34
CA ASN A 65 -2.41 5.37 -23.68
C ASN A 65 -1.23 5.63 -24.66
N PHE A 66 -0.01 5.71 -24.12
CA PHE A 66 1.23 5.95 -24.84
C PHE A 66 2.40 5.31 -24.09
N ALA A 67 3.52 5.12 -24.78
CA ALA A 67 4.70 4.51 -24.19
C ALA A 67 5.28 5.37 -23.04
N LEU A 68 5.24 4.84 -21.82
CA LEU A 68 5.83 5.50 -20.66
C LEU A 68 7.37 5.45 -20.72
N PRO A 69 8.08 6.50 -20.23
CA PRO A 69 9.53 6.45 -20.12
C PRO A 69 9.99 5.38 -19.11
N GLY A 70 11.09 4.69 -19.42
CA GLY A 70 11.61 3.59 -18.59
C GLY A 70 11.89 3.98 -17.13
N ARG A 71 12.23 5.25 -16.87
CA ARG A 71 12.34 5.84 -15.53
C ARG A 71 11.64 7.20 -15.51
N ASP A 72 10.99 7.50 -14.38
CA ASP A 72 10.39 8.81 -14.12
C ASP A 72 10.41 9.12 -12.61
N ASP A 73 10.03 10.34 -12.25
CA ASP A 73 9.64 10.67 -10.88
C ASP A 73 8.24 10.13 -10.56
N ASP A 74 7.80 10.36 -9.32
CA ASP A 74 6.54 9.82 -8.80
C ASP A 74 5.33 10.53 -9.45
N ASP A 75 5.52 11.79 -9.84
CA ASP A 75 4.52 12.67 -10.46
C ASP A 75 4.36 12.45 -11.98
N GLY A 76 5.28 11.72 -12.61
CA GLY A 76 5.23 11.40 -14.03
C GLY A 76 5.71 12.52 -14.95
N THR A 77 6.62 13.38 -14.49
CA THR A 77 7.02 14.60 -15.19
C THR A 77 7.67 14.32 -16.55
N ARG A 78 8.45 13.24 -16.70
CA ARG A 78 9.00 12.84 -18.02
C ARG A 78 7.93 12.28 -18.94
N ALA A 79 6.96 11.53 -18.42
CA ALA A 79 5.83 11.03 -19.18
C ALA A 79 4.98 12.20 -19.68
N MET A 80 4.69 13.18 -18.81
CA MET A 80 3.97 14.41 -19.14
C MET A 80 4.62 15.14 -20.31
N ARG A 81 5.95 15.31 -20.31
CA ARG A 81 6.68 16.00 -21.41
C ARG A 81 6.63 15.27 -22.75
N ARG A 82 6.26 14.00 -22.79
CA ARG A 82 6.14 13.20 -24.02
C ARG A 82 4.71 13.10 -24.53
N MET A 83 3.75 13.69 -23.82
CA MET A 83 2.34 13.61 -24.20
C MET A 83 2.10 14.32 -25.52
N SER A 84 1.35 13.67 -26.40
CA SER A 84 0.73 14.30 -27.57
C SER A 84 -0.68 14.76 -27.24
N THR A 85 -1.33 15.49 -28.15
CA THR A 85 -2.74 15.89 -28.01
C THR A 85 -3.72 14.71 -27.89
N ARG A 86 -3.27 13.49 -28.17
CA ARG A 86 -4.04 12.24 -28.02
C ARG A 86 -3.70 11.45 -26.75
N SER A 87 -2.79 11.96 -25.93
CA SER A 87 -2.25 11.25 -24.77
C SER A 87 -3.03 11.55 -23.49
N VAL A 88 -3.15 10.52 -22.66
CA VAL A 88 -3.64 10.58 -21.27
C VAL A 88 -2.59 10.02 -20.35
N LEU A 89 -2.31 10.73 -19.25
CA LEU A 89 -1.50 10.24 -18.16
C LEU A 89 -2.36 10.09 -16.88
N ILE A 90 -2.31 8.91 -16.29
CA ILE A 90 -2.88 8.55 -14.99
C ILE A 90 -1.72 8.42 -14.00
N VAL A 91 -1.81 9.12 -12.88
CA VAL A 91 -0.94 8.90 -11.72
C VAL A 91 -1.81 8.68 -10.49
N LEU A 92 -1.61 7.58 -9.78
CA LEU A 92 -2.27 7.28 -8.51
C LEU A 92 -1.20 7.18 -7.43
N LEU A 93 -1.28 8.10 -6.47
CA LEU A 93 -0.39 8.22 -5.33
C LEU A 93 -1.13 7.80 -4.06
N GLU A 94 -0.57 6.87 -3.30
CA GLU A 94 -1.08 6.53 -1.97
C GLU A 94 -0.47 7.46 -0.89
N SER A 95 -1.26 7.80 0.12
CA SER A 95 -0.87 8.61 1.28
C SER A 95 -1.04 7.82 2.57
N ASP A 96 -0.08 7.97 3.50
CA ASP A 96 -0.17 7.48 4.88
C ASP A 96 -0.69 8.54 5.85
N ASN A 97 -0.94 9.76 5.36
CA ASN A 97 -1.51 10.85 6.13
C ASN A 97 -3.01 11.05 5.79
N PRO A 98 -3.93 10.56 6.65
CA PRO A 98 -5.38 10.73 6.45
C PRO A 98 -5.85 12.17 6.58
N ARG A 99 -4.99 13.09 7.06
CA ARG A 99 -5.30 14.51 7.25
C ARG A 99 -4.68 15.42 6.20
N ALA A 100 -3.92 14.88 5.25
CA ALA A 100 -3.28 15.70 4.21
C ALA A 100 -4.31 16.37 3.29
N PHE A 101 -5.45 15.70 3.05
CA PHE A 101 -6.55 16.20 2.23
C PHE A 101 -7.88 15.74 2.84
N HIS A 102 -8.97 16.33 2.34
CA HIS A 102 -10.30 15.79 2.58
C HIS A 102 -10.55 14.60 1.64
N TYR A 103 -10.32 13.39 2.13
CA TYR A 103 -10.54 12.17 1.35
C TYR A 103 -12.01 11.76 1.38
N LYS A 104 -12.64 11.71 0.21
CA LYS A 104 -13.99 11.15 0.08
C LYS A 104 -13.95 9.63 0.14
N GLN A 105 -14.71 9.01 1.05
CA GLN A 105 -14.84 7.56 1.08
C GLN A 105 -15.60 7.06 -0.16
N LEU A 106 -15.03 6.10 -0.88
CA LEU A 106 -15.64 5.47 -2.03
C LEU A 106 -16.03 4.02 -1.73
N SER A 107 -17.19 3.62 -2.25
CA SER A 107 -17.66 2.23 -2.27
C SER A 107 -17.40 1.53 -3.62
N LYS A 108 -16.95 2.28 -4.63
CA LYS A 108 -16.68 1.82 -5.99
C LYS A 108 -15.48 2.54 -6.59
N ALA A 109 -15.04 2.08 -7.76
CA ALA A 109 -13.93 2.68 -8.49
C ALA A 109 -14.10 4.19 -8.69
N PRO A 110 -13.00 4.97 -8.58
CA PRO A 110 -13.04 6.40 -8.80
C PRO A 110 -13.42 6.69 -10.25
N ARG A 111 -14.15 7.79 -10.45
CA ARG A 111 -14.50 8.32 -11.77
C ARG A 111 -14.21 9.82 -11.76
N VAL A 112 -13.54 10.28 -12.81
CA VAL A 112 -13.24 11.69 -13.04
C VAL A 112 -14.35 12.33 -13.86
N SER A 113 -14.79 13.50 -13.44
CA SER A 113 -15.83 14.33 -14.06
C SER A 113 -15.34 15.77 -14.21
N ASP A 114 -16.10 16.61 -14.92
CA ASP A 114 -15.68 17.96 -15.27
C ASP A 114 -15.37 18.84 -14.04
N ARG A 115 -16.05 18.60 -12.91
CA ARG A 115 -15.80 19.33 -11.65
C ARG A 115 -14.45 19.02 -10.99
N ASP A 116 -13.80 17.92 -11.38
CA ASP A 116 -12.55 17.47 -10.78
C ASP A 116 -11.34 18.15 -11.46
N PHE A 117 -11.56 18.84 -12.58
CA PHE A 117 -10.53 19.61 -13.29
C PHE A 117 -10.21 20.91 -12.57
N LEU A 118 -8.92 21.16 -12.43
CA LEU A 118 -8.39 22.35 -11.78
C LEU A 118 -8.10 23.47 -12.80
N PRO A 119 -8.30 24.74 -12.44
CA PRO A 119 -7.92 25.86 -13.30
C PRO A 119 -6.41 25.86 -13.59
N SER A 120 -5.59 25.52 -12.60
CA SER A 120 -4.15 25.34 -12.72
C SER A 120 -3.65 24.33 -11.69
N PHE A 121 -2.45 23.79 -11.91
CA PHE A 121 -1.75 22.92 -10.97
C PHE A 121 -0.24 23.11 -11.12
N GLU A 122 0.50 23.10 -10.01
CA GLU A 122 1.94 23.31 -10.01
C GLU A 122 2.65 22.25 -10.88
N GLY A 123 3.62 22.68 -11.68
CA GLY A 123 4.38 21.80 -12.58
C GLY A 123 3.64 21.33 -13.83
N VAL A 124 2.35 21.67 -14.00
CA VAL A 124 1.54 21.30 -15.16
C VAL A 124 1.46 22.47 -16.15
N PRO A 125 1.76 22.26 -17.46
CA PRO A 125 1.61 23.30 -18.46
C PRO A 125 0.17 23.87 -18.52
N PRO A 126 -0.02 25.19 -18.71
CA PRO A 126 -1.36 25.79 -18.79
C PRO A 126 -2.23 25.21 -19.91
N SER A 127 -1.60 24.76 -21.01
CA SER A 127 -2.27 24.09 -22.13
C SER A 127 -2.82 22.71 -21.78
N HIS A 128 -2.38 22.10 -20.67
CA HIS A 128 -2.84 20.78 -20.25
C HIS A 128 -4.09 20.91 -19.38
N ALA A 129 -5.08 20.04 -19.61
CA ALA A 129 -6.15 19.82 -18.66
C ALA A 129 -5.67 18.84 -17.57
N PHE A 130 -5.93 19.17 -16.30
CA PHE A 130 -5.50 18.38 -15.16
C PHE A 130 -6.63 18.24 -14.15
N ALA A 131 -6.97 17.00 -13.80
CA ALA A 131 -7.95 16.69 -12.78
C ALA A 131 -7.29 15.99 -11.58
N ARG A 132 -7.78 16.31 -10.38
CA ARG A 132 -7.35 15.68 -9.13
C ARG A 132 -8.54 15.20 -8.34
N VAL A 133 -8.57 13.90 -8.04
CA VAL A 133 -9.55 13.29 -7.15
C VAL A 133 -8.83 12.73 -5.93
N THR A 134 -9.31 13.05 -4.73
CA THR A 134 -8.79 12.46 -3.50
C THR A 134 -9.85 11.57 -2.85
N PHE A 135 -9.45 10.37 -2.45
CA PHE A 135 -10.39 9.40 -1.91
C PHE A 135 -9.79 8.44 -0.88
N ASP A 136 -10.64 7.93 0.00
CA ASP A 136 -10.40 6.73 0.80
C ASP A 136 -11.07 5.56 0.08
N TRP A 137 -10.33 4.46 -0.08
CA TRP A 137 -10.94 3.21 -0.50
C TRP A 137 -10.35 2.03 0.29
N HIS A 138 -11.22 1.37 1.04
CA HIS A 138 -10.86 0.25 1.93
C HIS A 138 -9.75 0.60 2.95
N GLY A 139 -9.80 1.82 3.51
CA GLY A 139 -8.87 2.28 4.54
C GLY A 139 -7.48 2.64 4.02
N ARG A 140 -7.37 2.92 2.71
CA ARG A 140 -6.18 3.44 2.04
C ARG A 140 -6.53 4.77 1.40
N TYR A 141 -5.63 5.74 1.50
CA TYR A 141 -5.88 7.12 1.07
C TYR A 141 -5.13 7.40 -0.22
N PHE A 142 -5.79 7.98 -1.22
CA PHE A 142 -5.21 8.19 -2.54
C PHE A 142 -5.44 9.61 -3.06
N GLN A 143 -4.47 10.07 -3.85
CA GLN A 143 -4.65 11.13 -4.83
C GLN A 143 -4.55 10.51 -6.23
N LEU A 144 -5.59 10.68 -7.03
CA LEU A 144 -5.63 10.33 -8.44
C LEU A 144 -5.47 11.59 -9.25
N TRP A 145 -4.46 11.61 -10.11
CA TRP A 145 -4.20 12.66 -11.08
C TRP A 145 -4.47 12.14 -12.47
N LEU A 146 -5.21 12.92 -13.24
CA LEU A 146 -5.51 12.63 -14.64
C LEU A 146 -5.14 13.84 -15.48
N GLN A 147 -4.26 13.65 -16.45
CA GLN A 147 -3.72 14.73 -17.26
C GLN A 147 -3.90 14.46 -18.75
N PHE A 148 -4.21 15.53 -19.49
CA PHE A 148 -4.37 15.56 -20.94
C PHE A 148 -3.51 16.69 -21.50
N ALA A 149 -2.89 16.49 -22.66
CA ALA A 149 -2.00 17.50 -23.25
C ALA A 149 -2.71 18.72 -23.85
N VAL A 150 -4.04 18.75 -23.79
CA VAL A 150 -4.89 19.82 -24.31
C VAL A 150 -5.95 20.21 -23.28
N ARG A 151 -6.35 21.48 -23.32
CA ARG A 151 -7.40 22.08 -22.51
C ARG A 151 -8.45 22.71 -23.43
N PRO A 152 -9.74 22.32 -23.33
CA PRO A 152 -10.30 21.34 -22.38
C PRO A 152 -9.88 19.89 -22.69
N ALA A 153 -10.06 18.98 -21.72
CA ALA A 153 -9.80 17.57 -21.92
C ALA A 153 -10.75 16.99 -23.00
N PRO A 154 -10.26 16.24 -24.00
CA PRO A 154 -11.13 15.67 -25.02
C PRO A 154 -12.06 14.62 -24.40
N ALA A 155 -13.37 14.74 -24.63
CA ALA A 155 -14.38 13.86 -24.04
C ALA A 155 -14.11 12.36 -24.28
N ARG A 156 -13.64 12.03 -25.49
CA ARG A 156 -13.22 10.66 -25.84
C ARG A 156 -12.09 10.15 -24.94
N LEU A 157 -11.05 10.95 -24.74
CA LEU A 157 -9.90 10.54 -23.92
C LEU A 157 -10.30 10.43 -22.44
N LEU A 158 -11.17 11.31 -21.96
CA LEU A 158 -11.72 11.23 -20.60
C LEU A 158 -12.57 9.95 -20.42
N HIS A 159 -13.33 9.56 -21.44
CA HIS A 159 -14.08 8.31 -21.44
C HIS A 159 -13.14 7.10 -21.39
N GLU A 160 -12.10 7.06 -22.24
CA GLU A 160 -11.10 5.99 -22.25
C GLU A 160 -10.39 5.88 -20.88
N ALA A 161 -9.98 7.00 -20.30
CA ALA A 161 -9.36 7.05 -18.97
C ALA A 161 -10.28 6.49 -17.88
N ASN A 162 -11.54 6.92 -17.86
CA ASN A 162 -12.53 6.41 -16.93
C ASN A 162 -12.83 4.92 -17.15
N GLY A 163 -12.73 4.41 -18.38
CA GLY A 163 -12.80 2.98 -18.67
C GLY A 163 -11.70 2.19 -17.98
N VAL A 164 -10.46 2.69 -17.99
CA VAL A 164 -9.33 2.09 -17.25
C VAL A 164 -9.57 2.17 -15.74
N LEU A 165 -9.93 3.36 -15.23
CA LEU A 165 -10.18 3.58 -13.81
C LEU A 165 -11.32 2.72 -13.25
N ALA A 166 -12.36 2.45 -14.05
CA ALA A 166 -13.46 1.56 -13.65
C ALA A 166 -12.99 0.12 -13.35
N THR A 167 -11.83 -0.28 -13.88
CA THR A 167 -11.22 -1.59 -13.60
C THR A 167 -10.24 -1.58 -12.42
N LEU A 168 -9.96 -0.39 -11.85
CA LEU A 168 -9.11 -0.27 -10.68
C LEU A 168 -9.76 -1.01 -9.51
N THR A 169 -9.00 -1.92 -8.92
CA THR A 169 -9.37 -2.58 -7.67
C THR A 169 -8.29 -2.31 -6.65
N VAL A 170 -8.70 -1.91 -5.45
CA VAL A 170 -7.84 -1.73 -4.30
C VAL A 170 -8.15 -2.87 -3.33
N ALA A 171 -7.17 -3.74 -3.08
CA ALA A 171 -7.26 -4.65 -1.96
C ALA A 171 -7.30 -3.81 -0.68
N ALA A 172 -8.14 -4.23 0.28
CA ALA A 172 -8.13 -3.65 1.61
C ALA A 172 -6.71 -3.54 2.12
N ALA A 173 -6.43 -2.47 2.88
CA ALA A 173 -5.13 -2.32 3.54
C ALA A 173 -4.80 -3.65 4.20
N GLN A 174 -3.84 -4.39 3.65
CA GLN A 174 -3.36 -5.59 4.32
C GLN A 174 -2.84 -5.06 5.64
N PRO A 175 -3.37 -5.54 6.78
CA PRO A 175 -2.73 -5.22 8.04
C PRO A 175 -1.29 -5.66 7.86
N ILE A 176 -0.36 -4.70 7.90
CA ILE A 176 1.06 -5.03 7.94
C ILE A 176 1.14 -6.05 9.07
N ALA A 177 1.53 -7.28 8.74
CA ALA A 177 1.67 -8.35 9.72
C ALA A 177 2.82 -7.94 10.63
N LEU A 178 2.49 -7.15 11.65
CA LEU A 178 3.45 -6.70 12.61
C LEU A 178 3.86 -7.93 13.42
N PRO A 179 5.14 -8.13 13.70
CA PRO A 179 5.60 -9.17 14.62
C PRO A 179 5.09 -8.92 16.06
N PHE A 180 4.47 -7.76 16.28
CA PHE A 180 3.90 -7.31 17.53
C PHE A 180 2.40 -7.62 17.57
N PRO A 181 1.93 -8.42 18.54
CA PRO A 181 0.52 -8.78 18.64
C PRO A 181 -0.32 -7.57 19.09
N LEU A 182 -1.45 -7.34 18.43
CA LEU A 182 -2.40 -6.28 18.83
C LEU A 182 -2.94 -6.58 20.24
N LEU A 183 -2.91 -5.57 21.11
CA LEU A 183 -3.47 -5.61 22.47
C LEU A 183 -4.71 -4.71 22.61
N VAL A 184 -4.63 -3.51 22.03
CA VAL A 184 -5.70 -2.50 22.12
C VAL A 184 -6.07 -2.02 20.73
N ARG A 185 -7.37 -2.00 20.46
CA ARG A 185 -7.97 -1.31 19.31
C ARG A 185 -9.14 -0.46 19.82
N SER A 186 -8.97 0.85 19.80
CA SER A 186 -10.01 1.82 20.09
C SER A 186 -9.90 3.01 19.13
N ASP A 187 -10.92 3.87 19.09
CA ASP A 187 -10.96 4.99 18.15
C ASP A 187 -9.71 5.88 18.28
N GLY A 188 -8.93 5.91 17.19
CA GLY A 188 -7.68 6.66 17.12
C GLY A 188 -6.49 6.07 17.90
N LEU A 189 -6.62 4.90 18.53
CA LEU A 189 -5.54 4.29 19.31
C LEU A 189 -5.38 2.78 19.02
N ARG A 190 -4.18 2.41 18.57
CA ARG A 190 -3.76 1.02 18.45
C ARG A 190 -2.51 0.80 19.26
N VAL A 191 -2.51 -0.25 20.07
CA VAL A 191 -1.38 -0.63 20.92
C VAL A 191 -1.02 -2.08 20.66
N TYR A 192 0.24 -2.32 20.34
CA TYR A 192 0.80 -3.65 20.09
C TYR A 192 1.72 -4.03 21.25
N GLY A 193 1.66 -5.29 21.66
CA GLY A 193 2.50 -5.83 22.71
C GLY A 193 3.89 -6.27 22.22
N PRO A 194 4.72 -6.75 23.14
CA PRO A 194 6.03 -7.32 22.80
C PRO A 194 5.89 -8.49 21.82
N SER A 195 6.82 -8.58 20.88
CA SER A 195 6.91 -9.70 19.95
C SER A 195 7.45 -10.94 20.66
N ARG A 196 7.01 -12.13 20.23
CA ARG A 196 7.54 -13.41 20.76
C ARG A 196 9.00 -13.68 20.38
N ARG A 197 9.46 -13.05 19.30
CA ARG A 197 10.86 -13.09 18.84
C ARG A 197 11.43 -11.67 18.90
N PRO A 198 12.75 -11.48 19.13
CA PRO A 198 13.37 -10.17 19.06
C PRO A 198 13.04 -9.48 17.74
N SER A 199 12.40 -8.31 17.81
CA SER A 199 12.03 -7.54 16.63
C SER A 199 12.05 -6.06 16.95
N CYS A 200 12.76 -5.29 16.14
CA CYS A 200 12.94 -3.87 16.37
C CYS A 200 11.93 -3.05 15.57
N PRO A 201 11.18 -2.16 16.24
CA PRO A 201 10.22 -1.33 15.54
C PRO A 201 10.94 -0.24 14.74
N HIS A 202 10.35 0.13 13.61
CA HIS A 202 10.72 1.37 12.92
C HIS A 202 10.13 2.57 13.68
N ALA A 203 10.85 3.02 14.70
CA ALA A 203 10.40 4.09 15.60
C ALA A 203 10.39 5.46 14.90
N LEU A 204 9.23 6.12 14.94
CA LEU A 204 8.98 7.47 14.47
C LEU A 204 9.32 8.51 15.56
N PRO A 205 9.54 9.78 15.19
CA PRO A 205 9.68 10.87 16.16
C PRO A 205 8.48 10.96 17.13
N LEU A 206 8.79 11.25 18.38
CA LEU A 206 7.79 11.40 19.44
C LEU A 206 7.02 12.73 19.27
N PRO A 207 5.67 12.72 19.24
CA PRO A 207 4.89 13.95 19.26
C PRO A 207 4.96 14.67 20.62
N GLN A 208 4.63 15.96 20.68
CA GLN A 208 4.63 16.75 21.93
C GLN A 208 3.79 16.13 23.06
N HIS A 209 2.68 15.47 22.71
CA HIS A 209 1.77 14.83 23.67
C HIS A 209 2.07 13.35 23.93
N ALA A 210 3.25 12.86 23.54
CA ALA A 210 3.58 11.43 23.57
C ALA A 210 3.45 10.80 24.96
N LEU A 211 3.87 11.50 26.02
CA LEU A 211 3.81 10.96 27.39
C LEU A 211 2.38 10.60 27.80
N ARG A 212 1.44 11.55 27.68
CA ARG A 212 0.01 11.31 28.00
C ARG A 212 -0.60 10.19 27.14
N THR A 213 -0.23 10.13 25.86
CA THR A 213 -0.72 9.07 24.97
C THR A 213 -0.15 7.71 25.33
N VAL A 214 1.14 7.62 25.68
CA VAL A 214 1.76 6.36 26.11
C VAL A 214 1.21 5.90 27.44
N GLU A 215 0.98 6.81 28.39
CA GLU A 215 0.33 6.47 29.66
C GLU A 215 -1.05 5.83 29.42
N ARG A 216 -1.91 6.48 28.63
CA ARG A 216 -3.22 5.92 28.24
C ARG A 216 -3.07 4.58 27.49
N ALA A 217 -2.13 4.50 26.56
CA ALA A 217 -1.91 3.31 25.73
C ALA A 217 -1.50 2.11 26.59
N VAL A 218 -0.55 2.29 27.50
CA VAL A 218 -0.05 1.25 28.39
C VAL A 218 -1.15 0.85 29.38
N THR A 219 -1.85 1.80 30.00
CA THR A 219 -2.98 1.50 30.91
C THR A 219 -4.02 0.60 30.26
N LEU A 220 -4.44 0.90 29.02
CA LEU A 220 -5.41 0.08 28.29
C LEU A 220 -4.83 -1.29 27.87
N ALA A 221 -3.52 -1.38 27.67
CA ALA A 221 -2.85 -2.59 27.20
C ALA A 221 -2.60 -3.62 28.31
N MET A 222 -2.58 -3.23 29.59
CA MET A 222 -2.22 -4.16 30.67
C MET A 222 -3.21 -5.31 30.83
N ARG A 223 -4.52 -5.04 30.88
CA ARG A 223 -5.51 -6.12 31.01
C ARG A 223 -5.37 -7.19 29.91
N PRO A 224 -5.34 -6.86 28.59
CA PRO A 224 -5.15 -7.87 27.55
C PRO A 224 -3.75 -8.48 27.50
N PHE A 225 -2.72 -7.77 27.98
CA PHE A 225 -1.37 -8.32 28.08
C PHE A 225 -1.28 -9.36 29.20
N GLU A 226 -1.70 -9.02 30.42
CA GLU A 226 -1.67 -9.90 31.59
C GLU A 226 -2.58 -11.12 31.43
N ALA A 227 -3.71 -10.99 30.75
CA ALA A 227 -4.58 -12.13 30.44
C ALA A 227 -3.82 -13.24 29.69
N ARG A 228 -2.82 -12.90 28.87
CA ARG A 228 -1.99 -13.88 28.17
C ARG A 228 -1.00 -14.60 29.09
N LEU A 229 -0.62 -13.94 30.19
CA LEU A 229 0.21 -14.51 31.25
C LEU A 229 -0.64 -15.22 32.32
N LYS A 230 -1.97 -15.26 32.16
CA LYS A 230 -2.93 -15.76 33.15
C LYS A 230 -2.88 -14.98 34.47
N LEU A 231 -2.62 -13.67 34.39
CA LEU A 231 -2.53 -12.74 35.52
C LEU A 231 -3.67 -11.70 35.50
N ASN A 232 -3.88 -11.03 36.65
CA ASN A 232 -4.93 -10.02 36.82
C ASN A 232 -4.40 -8.60 36.58
N GLY A 233 -4.39 -8.16 35.32
CA GLY A 233 -3.94 -6.83 34.91
C GLY A 233 -4.92 -5.67 35.15
N ARG A 234 -5.79 -5.76 36.17
CA ARG A 234 -6.74 -4.68 36.51
C ARG A 234 -6.04 -3.51 37.21
N ASP A 235 -6.60 -2.33 37.04
CA ASP A 235 -6.21 -1.08 37.71
C ASP A 235 -4.70 -0.80 37.73
N PRO A 236 -4.01 -0.90 36.56
CA PRO A 236 -2.57 -0.70 36.50
C PRO A 236 -2.23 0.74 36.87
N ARG A 237 -1.16 0.92 37.66
CA ARG A 237 -0.58 2.24 37.94
C ARG A 237 0.61 2.45 37.01
N VAL A 238 0.48 3.38 36.07
CA VAL A 238 1.47 3.62 35.01
C VAL A 238 2.21 4.93 35.26
N ARG A 239 3.54 4.91 35.16
CA ARG A 239 4.40 6.10 35.14
C ARG A 239 5.22 6.09 33.86
N VAL A 240 5.38 7.24 33.22
CA VAL A 240 6.07 7.36 31.92
C VAL A 240 7.17 8.41 31.96
N GLY A 241 8.23 8.18 31.19
CA GLY A 241 9.32 9.13 30.98
C GLY A 241 10.04 8.88 29.66
N VAL A 242 10.71 9.89 29.11
CA VAL A 242 11.53 9.69 27.90
C VAL A 242 12.67 8.71 28.19
N ALA A 243 12.92 7.78 27.28
CA ALA A 243 13.85 6.67 27.53
C ALA A 243 15.28 7.14 27.79
N THR A 244 15.71 8.24 27.17
CA THR A 244 17.05 8.82 27.38
C THR A 244 17.30 9.35 28.78
N ARG A 245 16.26 9.56 29.60
CA ARG A 245 16.36 10.00 31.00
C ARG A 245 15.96 8.92 32.00
N SER A 246 15.83 7.68 31.55
CA SER A 246 15.28 6.59 32.36
C SER A 246 16.33 5.85 33.21
N GLY A 247 17.63 6.06 32.94
CA GLY A 247 18.73 5.33 33.59
C GLY A 247 19.00 3.93 33.01
N TYR A 248 18.13 3.39 32.14
CA TYR A 248 18.36 2.12 31.47
C TYR A 248 19.32 2.25 30.28
N SER A 249 20.07 1.19 30.01
CA SER A 249 20.97 1.10 28.85
C SER A 249 20.20 1.22 27.53
N PRO A 250 20.67 2.00 26.53
CA PRO A 250 20.08 2.05 25.19
C PRO A 250 20.08 0.72 24.43
N THR A 251 20.86 -0.27 24.90
CA THR A 251 20.90 -1.63 24.33
C THR A 251 19.83 -2.55 24.93
N VAL A 252 19.13 -2.13 25.99
CA VAL A 252 18.07 -2.93 26.60
C VAL A 252 16.96 -3.19 25.59
N GLY A 253 16.56 -4.45 25.43
CA GLY A 253 15.61 -4.88 24.40
C GLY A 253 16.20 -5.08 22.98
N GLY A 254 17.51 -4.84 22.78
CA GLY A 254 18.24 -5.30 21.59
C GLY A 254 18.11 -4.46 20.31
N CYS A 255 17.51 -3.26 20.37
CA CYS A 255 17.23 -2.44 19.17
C CYS A 255 18.11 -1.20 18.98
N GLY A 256 19.05 -1.00 19.90
CA GLY A 256 20.07 0.03 19.81
C GLY A 256 19.57 1.46 20.02
N GLU A 257 20.52 2.39 19.97
CA GLU A 257 20.35 3.76 20.44
C GLU A 257 19.35 4.58 19.61
N SER A 258 19.23 4.30 18.30
CA SER A 258 18.29 5.03 17.44
C SER A 258 16.83 4.79 17.81
N VAL A 259 16.47 3.56 18.15
CA VAL A 259 15.10 3.22 18.60
C VAL A 259 14.91 3.75 20.02
N TRP A 260 15.93 3.62 20.86
CA TRP A 260 15.92 4.10 22.24
C TRP A 260 15.63 5.61 22.35
N ARG A 261 16.34 6.45 21.59
CA ARG A 261 16.13 7.92 21.57
C ARG A 261 14.70 8.34 21.18
N ARG A 262 13.96 7.47 20.49
CA ARG A 262 12.58 7.70 20.05
C ARG A 262 11.54 6.93 20.87
N SER A 263 11.94 6.47 22.07
CA SER A 263 11.10 5.67 22.95
C SER A 263 10.75 6.40 24.24
N ILE A 264 9.63 5.98 24.82
CA ILE A 264 9.19 6.31 26.17
C ILE A 264 9.31 5.05 27.01
N VAL A 265 9.88 5.17 28.20
CA VAL A 265 9.86 4.11 29.20
C VAL A 265 8.57 4.25 30.01
N ALA A 266 7.84 3.15 30.15
CA ALA A 266 6.63 3.05 30.94
C ALA A 266 6.83 2.00 32.05
N THR A 267 6.72 2.41 33.31
CA THR A 267 6.75 1.52 34.47
C THR A 267 5.32 1.30 34.96
N VAL A 268 4.93 0.05 35.07
CA VAL A 268 3.59 -0.39 35.48
C VAL A 268 3.68 -1.14 36.80
N ARG A 269 2.82 -0.79 37.75
CA ARG A 269 2.55 -1.59 38.95
C ARG A 269 1.15 -2.20 38.86
N LEU A 270 1.06 -3.49 39.18
CA LEU A 270 -0.17 -4.28 39.12
C LEU A 270 -0.64 -4.62 40.55
N PRO A 271 -1.64 -3.90 41.09
CA PRO A 271 -2.03 -4.06 42.49
C PRO A 271 -2.68 -5.42 42.80
N HIS A 272 -3.19 -6.12 41.78
CA HIS A 272 -3.89 -7.40 41.94
C HIS A 272 -3.04 -8.61 41.53
N VAL A 273 -1.72 -8.43 41.36
CA VAL A 273 -0.77 -9.49 41.06
C VAL A 273 0.20 -9.61 42.23
N HIS A 274 0.35 -10.81 42.77
CA HIS A 274 1.25 -11.09 43.88
C HIS A 274 2.59 -11.63 43.38
N GLY A 275 3.68 -11.22 44.04
CA GLY A 275 5.06 -11.60 43.69
C GLY A 275 5.91 -10.41 43.23
N ALA A 276 7.12 -10.28 43.79
CA ALA A 276 8.00 -9.13 43.56
C ALA A 276 8.34 -8.93 42.07
N SER A 277 8.57 -10.03 41.34
CA SER A 277 8.95 -9.98 39.92
C SER A 277 7.78 -9.86 38.94
N LEU A 278 6.54 -10.16 39.38
CA LEU A 278 5.35 -10.17 38.52
C LEU A 278 4.43 -8.96 38.73
N SER A 279 4.50 -8.33 39.90
CA SER A 279 3.68 -7.16 40.24
C SER A 279 4.18 -5.84 39.61
N GLN A 280 5.34 -5.87 38.95
CA GLN A 280 5.90 -4.70 38.27
C GLN A 280 6.45 -5.08 36.89
N HIS A 281 6.13 -4.25 35.90
CA HIS A 281 6.66 -4.36 34.55
C HIS A 281 7.22 -3.02 34.09
N THR A 282 8.32 -3.05 33.35
CA THR A 282 8.83 -1.86 32.67
C THR A 282 8.86 -2.14 31.17
N PHE A 283 8.36 -1.21 30.37
CA PHE A 283 8.33 -1.35 28.91
C PHE A 283 9.04 -0.18 28.24
N ALA A 284 9.76 -0.46 27.15
CA ALA A 284 10.08 0.57 26.17
C ALA A 284 8.95 0.64 25.13
N VAL A 285 8.43 1.84 24.90
CA VAL A 285 7.28 2.10 24.03
C VAL A 285 7.70 3.05 22.91
N ALA A 286 7.47 2.64 21.67
CA ALA A 286 7.80 3.42 20.48
C ALA A 286 6.54 3.72 19.67
N ARG A 287 6.56 4.85 18.97
CA ARG A 287 5.56 5.16 17.95
C ARG A 287 5.96 4.52 16.63
N ILE A 288 5.05 3.80 16.00
CA ILE A 288 5.18 3.24 14.65
C ILE A 288 4.07 3.79 13.76
N ARG A 289 4.16 3.57 12.44
CA ARG A 289 3.11 4.02 11.49
C ARG A 289 1.72 3.51 11.86
N GLN A 290 1.61 2.30 12.42
CA GLN A 290 0.35 1.64 12.72
C GLN A 290 -0.20 1.91 14.13
N GLY A 291 0.51 2.66 14.98
CA GLY A 291 0.13 2.91 16.38
C GLY A 291 1.32 2.97 17.33
N TRP A 292 1.14 2.44 18.54
CA TRP A 292 2.16 2.37 19.58
C TRP A 292 2.55 0.91 19.84
N VAL A 293 3.82 0.65 20.10
CA VAL A 293 4.32 -0.70 20.36
C VAL A 293 5.13 -0.73 21.65
N LEU A 294 4.77 -1.66 22.54
CA LEU A 294 5.58 -2.05 23.69
C LEU A 294 6.63 -3.03 23.16
N TRP A 295 7.82 -2.54 22.81
CA TRP A 295 8.79 -3.31 22.02
C TRP A 295 9.88 -3.99 22.85
N ALA A 296 10.13 -3.52 24.07
CA ALA A 296 10.98 -4.20 25.04
C ALA A 296 10.25 -4.36 26.36
N TRP A 297 10.37 -5.54 26.97
CA TRP A 297 10.00 -5.79 28.36
C TRP A 297 11.31 -5.80 29.17
N ILE A 298 11.44 -4.84 30.08
CA ILE A 298 12.62 -4.58 30.89
C ILE A 298 12.33 -5.15 32.29
N HIS A 299 13.19 -6.07 32.73
CA HIS A 299 13.20 -6.62 34.09
C HIS A 299 14.19 -5.85 34.97
#